data_AF-A0A7S0Z8P9-F1
#
_entry.id   AF-A0A7S0Z8P9-F1
#
_cell.length_a   1.000
_cell.length_b   1.000
_cell.length_c   1.000
_cell.angle_alpha   90.00
_cell.angle_beta   90.00
_cell.angle_gamma   90.00
#
_symmetry.space_group_name_H-M   'P 1'
#
loop_
_entity.id
_entity.type
_entity.pdbx_description
1 polymer ?
#
loop_
_entity_poly.entity_id
_entity_poly.type
_entity_poly.pdbx_seq_one_letter_code
_entity_poly.pdbx_strand_id
1 'polypeptide(L)'
;MFRTVRGFASYADALRLLARIEGVPEDEIEPLVRLKYEHVVSAQVYRAPGYTMNADIEDLVAQFPHVKVNIMERPTEESPEFAIVKLERGADGKHKQTHRIRLPGNPIIGEGKPENQNMALTWCRGNYIQTIDMNQDAHLSEGIKVRNLLAIYN
;
A
#
# COMPACT_ATOMS: atom_id res chain seq x y z
N MET A 1 -6.67 -8.63 -7.82
CA MET A 1 -6.15 -7.52 -6.99
C MET A 1 -6.55 -7.66 -5.52
N PHE A 2 -7.85 -7.71 -5.20
CA PHE A 2 -8.35 -7.73 -3.81
C PHE A 2 -7.87 -8.86 -2.92
N ARG A 3 -7.79 -10.10 -3.43
CA ARG A 3 -7.40 -11.26 -2.63
C ARG A 3 -6.01 -11.07 -1.99
N THR A 4 -5.05 -10.58 -2.78
CA THR A 4 -3.68 -10.39 -2.37
C THR A 4 -3.62 -9.29 -1.32
N VAL A 5 -4.15 -8.10 -1.62
CA VAL A 5 -4.12 -6.97 -0.66
C VAL A 5 -4.82 -7.32 0.65
N ARG A 6 -5.95 -8.04 0.60
CA ARG A 6 -6.66 -8.48 1.80
C ARG A 6 -5.84 -9.47 2.63
N GLY A 7 -5.15 -10.41 2.00
CA GLY A 7 -4.22 -11.31 2.69
C GLY A 7 -3.09 -10.55 3.38
N PHE A 8 -2.48 -9.59 2.68
CA PHE A 8 -1.48 -8.69 3.26
C PHE A 8 -2.05 -7.84 4.40
N ALA A 9 -3.30 -7.39 4.29
CA ALA A 9 -3.93 -6.58 5.33
C ALA A 9 -4.06 -7.33 6.67
N SER A 10 -4.19 -8.66 6.64
CA SER A 10 -4.22 -9.51 7.84
C SER A 10 -2.93 -9.45 8.67
N TYR A 11 -1.78 -9.00 8.12
CA TYR A 11 -0.59 -8.78 8.95
C TYR A 11 -0.78 -7.66 9.96
N ALA A 12 -1.56 -6.63 9.64
CA ALA A 12 -1.88 -5.59 10.60
C ALA A 12 -2.63 -6.19 11.79
N ASP A 13 -3.56 -7.12 11.54
CA ASP A 13 -4.31 -7.83 12.58
C ASP A 13 -3.42 -8.78 13.39
N ALA A 14 -2.51 -9.49 12.73
CA ALA A 14 -1.52 -10.34 13.40
C ALA A 14 -0.58 -9.53 14.32
N LEU A 15 -0.13 -8.35 13.86
CA LEU A 15 0.70 -7.46 14.67
C LEU A 15 -0.07 -6.90 15.87
N ARG A 16 -1.35 -6.56 15.72
CA ARG A 16 -2.22 -6.16 16.85
C ARG A 16 -2.34 -7.28 17.87
N LEU A 17 -2.62 -8.50 17.41
CA LEU A 17 -2.72 -9.67 18.29
C LEU A 17 -1.42 -9.89 19.05
N LEU A 18 -0.28 -9.86 18.35
CA LEU A 18 1.04 -10.03 18.96
C LEU A 18 1.32 -8.93 20.00
N ALA A 19 1.04 -7.66 19.68
CA ALA A 19 1.22 -6.55 20.61
C ALA A 19 0.39 -6.73 21.89
N ARG A 20 -0.87 -7.19 21.78
CA ARG A 20 -1.71 -7.51 22.94
C ARG A 20 -1.14 -8.66 23.77
N ILE A 21 -0.65 -9.72 23.12
CA ILE A 21 -0.02 -10.87 23.79
C ILE A 21 1.25 -10.44 24.54
N GLU A 22 2.01 -9.49 23.98
CA GLU A 22 3.21 -8.92 24.60
C GLU A 22 2.91 -7.85 25.66
N GLY A 23 1.64 -7.51 25.91
CA GLY A 23 1.22 -6.58 26.95
C GLY A 23 1.42 -5.09 26.59
N VAL A 24 1.50 -4.76 25.30
CA VAL A 24 1.54 -3.35 24.83
C VAL A 24 0.22 -2.65 25.19
N PRO A 25 0.25 -1.42 25.74
CA PRO A 25 -0.96 -0.63 26.01
C PRO A 25 -1.80 -0.43 24.74
N GLU A 26 -3.13 -0.54 24.84
CA GLU A 26 -4.04 -0.56 23.67
C GLU A 26 -3.94 0.72 22.82
N ASP A 27 -3.67 1.87 23.43
CA ASP A 27 -3.48 3.16 22.77
C ASP A 27 -2.15 3.27 22.00
N GLU A 28 -1.16 2.43 22.33
CA GLU A 28 0.12 2.36 21.63
C GLU A 28 0.13 1.35 20.45
N ILE A 29 -0.87 0.47 20.36
CA ILE A 29 -0.89 -0.62 19.37
C ILE A 29 -1.00 -0.09 17.93
N GLU A 30 -1.95 0.79 17.63
CA GLU A 30 -2.10 1.32 16.26
C GLU A 30 -0.86 2.11 15.78
N PRO A 31 -0.26 3.00 16.60
CA PRO A 31 1.03 3.60 16.28
C PRO A 31 2.12 2.56 15.98
N LEU A 32 2.23 1.51 16.80
CA LEU A 32 3.21 0.45 16.62
C LEU A 32 3.00 -0.34 15.32
N VAL A 33 1.74 -0.69 15.02
CA VAL A 33 1.37 -1.39 13.78
C VAL A 33 1.73 -0.55 12.56
N ARG A 34 1.41 0.75 12.57
CA ARG A 34 1.76 1.68 11.48
C ARG A 34 3.27 1.82 11.29
N LEU A 35 4.04 1.80 12.38
CA LEU A 35 5.50 1.85 12.30
C LEU A 35 6.10 0.58 11.68
N LYS A 36 5.50 -0.58 11.96
CA LYS A 36 5.98 -1.88 11.50
C LYS A 36 5.47 -2.28 10.13
N TYR A 37 4.31 -1.77 9.72
CA TYR A 37 3.65 -2.24 8.52
C TYR A 37 2.88 -1.13 7.80
N GLU A 38 3.25 -0.95 6.54
CA GLU A 38 2.55 -0.15 5.56
C GLU A 38 2.55 -0.88 4.23
N HIS A 39 1.46 -0.78 3.47
CA HIS A 39 1.32 -1.42 2.18
C HIS A 39 0.94 -0.39 1.12
N VAL A 40 1.87 -0.10 0.21
CA VAL A 40 1.63 0.77 -0.95
C VAL A 40 1.33 -0.09 -2.16
N VAL A 41 0.16 0.08 -2.74
CA VAL A 41 -0.31 -0.64 -3.93
C VAL A 41 -0.27 0.29 -5.13
N SER A 42 0.36 -0.12 -6.23
CA SER A 42 0.29 0.63 -7.49
C SER A 42 -0.90 0.18 -8.32
N ALA A 43 -1.86 1.07 -8.53
CA ALA A 43 -2.94 0.88 -9.49
C ALA A 43 -2.55 1.53 -10.83
N GLN A 44 -2.38 0.69 -11.86
CA GLN A 44 -1.97 1.11 -13.20
C GLN A 44 -3.05 1.92 -13.92
N VAL A 45 -4.31 1.64 -13.61
CA VAL A 45 -5.48 2.24 -14.25
C VAL A 45 -6.39 2.78 -13.15
N TYR A 46 -6.72 4.06 -13.23
CA TYR A 46 -7.66 4.72 -12.36
C TYR A 46 -8.32 5.87 -13.12
N ARG A 47 -9.65 5.98 -13.02
CA ARG A 47 -10.51 6.95 -13.73
C ARG A 47 -10.26 7.03 -15.24
N ALA A 48 -9.79 5.93 -15.85
CA ALA A 48 -9.63 5.85 -17.29
C ALA A 48 -10.96 5.52 -17.98
N PRO A 49 -11.21 6.01 -19.21
CA PRO A 49 -12.39 5.65 -19.98
C PRO A 49 -12.57 4.13 -20.07
N GLY A 50 -13.75 3.63 -19.73
CA GLY A 50 -14.08 2.19 -19.74
C GLY A 50 -13.56 1.39 -18.55
N TYR A 51 -12.82 1.98 -17.60
CA TYR A 51 -12.37 1.29 -16.40
C TYR A 51 -13.44 1.33 -15.30
N THR A 52 -13.87 0.15 -14.85
CA THR A 52 -15.03 -0.03 -13.96
C THR A 52 -14.65 -0.21 -12.49
N MET A 53 -13.39 -0.49 -12.18
CA MET A 53 -12.93 -0.86 -10.83
C MET A 53 -12.42 0.35 -10.01
N ASN A 54 -12.96 1.55 -10.24
CA ASN A 54 -12.55 2.73 -9.48
C ASN A 54 -13.07 2.68 -8.03
N ALA A 55 -14.36 2.34 -7.86
CA ALA A 55 -14.99 2.19 -6.54
C ALA A 55 -14.26 1.13 -5.71
N ASP A 56 -13.85 0.05 -6.37
CA ASP A 56 -13.05 -1.02 -5.80
C ASP A 56 -11.72 -0.54 -5.17
N ILE A 57 -11.00 0.33 -5.87
CA ILE A 57 -9.75 0.94 -5.36
C ILE A 57 -10.05 1.87 -4.18
N GLU A 58 -11.13 2.64 -4.28
CA GLU A 58 -11.56 3.59 -3.25
C GLU A 58 -11.99 2.88 -1.96
N ASP A 59 -12.73 1.77 -2.08
CA ASP A 59 -13.16 0.91 -0.97
C ASP A 59 -11.97 0.24 -0.29
N LEU A 60 -10.97 -0.19 -1.06
CA LEU A 60 -9.73 -0.77 -0.52
C LEU A 60 -9.02 0.20 0.45
N VAL A 61 -8.90 1.47 0.05
CA VAL A 61 -8.30 2.52 0.89
C VAL A 61 -9.18 2.83 2.10
N ALA A 62 -10.50 2.88 1.93
CA ALA A 62 -11.43 3.15 3.01
C ALA A 62 -11.46 2.02 4.06
N GLN A 63 -11.35 0.76 3.62
CA GLN A 63 -11.44 -0.43 4.45
C GLN A 63 -10.15 -0.71 5.23
N PHE A 64 -8.97 -0.47 4.64
CA PHE A 64 -7.69 -0.84 5.24
C PHE A 64 -6.82 0.41 5.52
N PRO A 65 -6.76 0.89 6.78
CA PRO A 65 -6.03 2.13 7.12
C PRO A 65 -4.53 2.12 6.84
N HIS A 66 -3.92 0.94 6.71
CA HIS A 66 -2.49 0.75 6.41
C HIS A 66 -2.23 0.54 4.91
N VAL A 67 -3.27 0.52 4.08
CA VAL A 67 -3.15 0.44 2.62
C VAL A 67 -3.19 1.86 2.04
N LYS A 68 -2.23 2.12 1.16
CA LYS A 68 -2.14 3.34 0.37
C LYS A 68 -2.15 2.93 -1.09
N VAL A 69 -2.84 3.68 -1.94
CA VAL A 69 -2.85 3.40 -3.37
C VAL A 69 -2.14 4.51 -4.12
N ASN A 70 -1.10 4.13 -4.86
CA ASN A 70 -0.48 4.96 -5.85
C ASN A 70 -1.22 4.81 -7.18
N ILE A 71 -1.73 5.91 -7.72
CA ILE A 71 -2.40 5.95 -9.01
C ILE A 71 -1.58 6.77 -10.00
N MET A 72 -1.71 6.43 -11.29
CA MET A 72 -1.17 7.23 -12.38
C MET A 72 -2.25 8.18 -12.93
N GLU A 73 -2.03 9.48 -12.80
CA GLU A 73 -2.84 10.51 -13.43
C GLU A 73 -2.32 10.78 -14.85
N ARG A 74 -3.23 10.67 -15.83
CA ARG A 74 -2.93 10.92 -17.24
C ARG A 74 -3.28 12.36 -17.61
N PRO A 75 -2.57 12.96 -18.59
CA PRO A 75 -2.89 14.27 -19.10
C PRO A 75 -4.35 14.38 -19.56
N THR A 76 -4.97 15.50 -19.22
CA THR A 76 -6.27 15.94 -19.71
C THR A 76 -6.13 17.29 -20.41
N GLU A 77 -7.20 17.81 -21.01
CA GLU A 77 -7.20 19.16 -21.59
C GLU A 77 -6.90 20.24 -20.53
N GLU A 78 -7.30 20.01 -19.28
CA GLU A 78 -7.11 20.94 -18.16
C GLU A 78 -5.77 20.76 -17.44
N SER A 79 -5.19 19.56 -17.47
CA SER A 79 -3.91 19.23 -16.83
C SER A 79 -3.03 18.45 -17.81
N PRO A 80 -2.11 19.11 -18.54
CA PRO A 80 -1.31 18.45 -19.57
C PRO A 80 -0.18 17.56 -19.02
N GLU A 81 -0.07 17.44 -17.69
CA GLU A 81 1.04 16.77 -17.02
C GLU A 81 0.70 15.34 -16.63
N PHE A 82 1.69 14.45 -16.74
CA PHE A 82 1.67 13.16 -16.08
C PHE A 82 2.01 13.34 -14.61
N ALA A 83 1.27 12.68 -13.72
CA ALA A 83 1.56 12.73 -12.29
C ALA A 83 1.28 11.39 -11.61
N ILE A 84 2.01 11.12 -10.53
CA ILE A 84 1.65 10.07 -9.58
C ILE A 84 0.93 10.70 -8.40
N VAL A 85 -0.16 10.07 -7.99
CA VAL A 85 -1.01 10.56 -6.91
C VAL A 85 -1.16 9.48 -5.86
N LYS A 86 -1.07 9.89 -4.59
CA LYS A 86 -1.23 9.00 -3.46
C LYS A 86 -2.63 9.13 -2.88
N LEU A 87 -3.35 8.00 -2.86
CA LEU A 87 -4.62 7.82 -2.16
C LEU A 87 -4.38 7.21 -0.78
N GLU A 88 -4.89 7.87 0.25
CA GLU A 88 -4.83 7.40 1.64
C GLU A 88 -6.17 7.61 2.34
N ARG A 89 -6.40 6.86 3.41
CA ARG A 89 -7.59 7.02 4.24
C ARG A 89 -7.52 8.31 5.04
N GLY A 90 -8.47 9.20 4.83
CA GLY A 90 -8.66 10.41 5.63
C GLY A 90 -9.21 10.11 7.03
N ALA A 91 -9.18 11.12 7.90
CA ALA A 91 -9.75 11.04 9.25
C ALA A 91 -11.27 10.77 9.26
N ASP A 92 -11.96 11.15 8.17
CA ASP A 92 -13.38 10.85 7.91
C ASP A 92 -13.63 9.42 7.42
N GLY A 93 -12.57 8.59 7.35
CA GLY A 93 -12.64 7.21 6.91
C GLY A 93 -12.79 7.02 5.39
N LYS A 94 -12.79 8.11 4.62
CA LYS A 94 -12.91 8.09 3.16
C LYS A 94 -11.53 8.15 2.51
N HIS A 95 -11.44 7.68 1.27
CA HIS A 95 -10.23 7.86 0.48
C HIS A 95 -10.01 9.35 0.18
N LYS A 96 -8.75 9.80 0.18
CA LYS A 96 -8.35 11.16 -0.19
C LYS A 96 -7.08 11.11 -1.01
N GLN A 97 -7.01 11.96 -2.03
CA GLN A 97 -5.74 12.30 -2.68
C GLN A 97 -4.96 13.22 -1.74
N THR A 98 -3.87 12.72 -1.17
CA THR A 98 -3.09 13.50 -0.19
C THR A 98 -1.85 14.14 -0.80
N HIS A 99 -1.29 13.55 -1.85
CA HIS A 99 -0.06 14.03 -2.50
C HIS A 99 -0.15 13.81 -4.01
N ARG A 100 0.47 14.73 -4.76
CA ARG A 100 0.61 14.68 -6.22
C ARG A 100 2.03 15.07 -6.59
N ILE A 101 2.71 14.21 -7.36
CA ILE A 101 4.07 14.49 -7.87
C ILE A 101 4.02 14.44 -9.38
N ARG A 102 4.42 15.54 -10.01
CA ARG A 102 4.57 15.64 -11.45
C ARG A 102 5.72 14.77 -11.93
N LEU A 103 5.49 14.03 -13.01
CA LEU A 103 6.51 13.27 -13.72
C LEU A 103 7.11 14.08 -14.88
N PRO A 104 8.39 13.85 -15.22
CA PRO A 104 9.05 14.54 -16.34
C PRO A 104 8.56 14.07 -17.72
N GLY A 105 7.75 13.01 -17.79
CA GLY A 105 7.24 12.45 -19.05
C GLY A 105 6.28 11.28 -18.82
N ASN A 106 5.88 10.63 -19.92
CA ASN A 106 5.00 9.47 -19.90
C ASN A 106 5.74 8.21 -19.38
N PRO A 107 5.35 7.64 -18.23
CA PRO A 107 5.95 6.41 -17.74
C PRO A 107 5.47 5.18 -18.53
N ILE A 108 6.34 4.18 -18.66
CA ILE A 108 6.02 2.90 -19.31
C ILE A 108 5.39 1.97 -18.28
N ILE A 109 4.07 2.08 -18.10
CA ILE A 109 3.31 1.28 -17.15
C ILE A 109 2.74 0.04 -17.85
N GLY A 110 2.73 -1.10 -17.16
CA GLY A 110 2.15 -2.34 -17.67
C GLY A 110 2.59 -3.56 -16.89
N GLU A 111 1.99 -4.71 -17.15
CA GLU A 111 2.37 -5.97 -16.49
C GLU A 111 3.87 -6.29 -16.69
N GLY A 112 4.54 -6.67 -15.60
CA GLY A 112 5.99 -6.94 -15.59
C GLY A 112 6.89 -5.72 -15.79
N LYS A 113 6.34 -4.49 -15.85
CA LYS A 113 7.15 -3.27 -16.00
C LYS A 113 7.66 -2.75 -14.65
N PRO A 114 8.97 -2.47 -14.52
CA PRO A 114 9.56 -1.99 -13.26
C PRO A 114 9.00 -0.62 -12.82
N GLU A 115 8.51 0.19 -13.75
CA GLU A 115 7.90 1.49 -13.50
C GLU A 115 6.73 1.40 -12.53
N ASN A 116 5.98 0.29 -12.51
CA ASN A 116 4.91 0.09 -11.53
C ASN A 116 5.40 0.18 -10.09
N GLN A 117 6.57 -0.40 -9.82
CA GLN A 117 7.18 -0.41 -8.48
C GLN A 117 7.84 0.93 -8.20
N ASN A 118 8.52 1.52 -9.19
CA ASN A 118 9.20 2.82 -9.05
C ASN A 118 8.24 3.94 -8.66
N MET A 119 7.03 3.97 -9.22
CA MET A 119 6.04 4.99 -8.87
C MET A 119 5.60 4.89 -7.40
N ALA A 120 5.46 3.68 -6.86
CA ALA A 120 5.09 3.47 -5.47
C ALA A 120 6.24 3.81 -4.50
N LEU A 121 7.49 3.61 -4.94
CA LEU A 121 8.68 3.76 -4.09
C LEU A 121 8.76 5.13 -3.41
N THR A 122 8.35 6.20 -4.09
CA THR A 122 8.33 7.57 -3.56
C THR A 122 7.46 7.72 -2.30
N TRP A 123 6.50 6.82 -2.11
CA TRP A 123 5.57 6.84 -0.98
C TRP A 123 6.00 5.92 0.16
N CYS A 124 6.89 4.97 -0.09
CA CYS A 124 7.36 4.02 0.90
C CYS A 124 8.22 4.71 1.97
N ARG A 125 8.08 4.26 3.21
CA ARG A 125 8.84 4.75 4.38
C ARG A 125 9.30 3.55 5.22
N GLY A 126 10.33 3.77 6.02
CA GLY A 126 10.91 2.75 6.90
C GLY A 126 12.31 2.32 6.47
N ASN A 127 12.91 1.41 7.24
CA ASN A 127 14.30 0.97 7.04
C ASN A 127 14.42 -0.12 5.97
N TYR A 128 13.34 -0.83 5.69
CA TYR A 128 13.31 -1.94 4.75
C TYR A 128 12.12 -1.79 3.83
N ILE A 129 12.35 -1.92 2.52
CA ILE A 129 11.32 -1.89 1.49
C ILE A 129 11.40 -3.22 0.75
N GLN A 130 10.26 -3.89 0.64
CA GLN A 130 10.13 -5.07 -0.20
C GLN A 130 9.12 -4.76 -1.28
N THR A 131 9.56 -4.83 -2.54
CA THR A 131 8.66 -4.77 -3.68
C THR A 131 8.15 -6.16 -3.96
N ILE A 132 6.85 -6.24 -4.26
CA ILE A 132 6.15 -7.51 -4.48
C ILE A 132 5.36 -7.38 -5.76
N ASP A 133 5.56 -8.32 -6.67
CA ASP A 133 4.68 -8.46 -7.83
C ASP A 133 3.39 -9.18 -7.41
N MET A 134 2.24 -8.67 -7.82
CA MET A 134 0.94 -9.22 -7.45
C MET A 134 0.69 -10.64 -7.98
N ASN A 135 1.49 -11.07 -8.97
CA ASN A 135 1.45 -12.41 -9.54
C ASN A 135 2.45 -13.38 -8.89
N GLN A 136 3.27 -12.93 -7.92
CA GLN A 136 4.14 -13.80 -7.15
C GLN A 136 3.40 -14.39 -5.94
N ASP A 137 3.65 -15.67 -5.68
CA ASP A 137 3.24 -16.37 -4.45
C ASP A 137 4.44 -16.47 -3.49
N ALA A 138 4.17 -16.57 -2.18
CA ALA A 138 5.13 -16.75 -1.09
C ALA A 138 6.23 -15.67 -1.01
N HIS A 139 6.07 -14.73 -0.08
CA HIS A 139 6.98 -13.60 0.05
C HIS A 139 7.83 -13.73 1.32
N LEU A 140 9.12 -13.45 1.21
CA LEU A 140 10.05 -13.40 2.35
C LEU A 140 9.51 -12.54 3.52
N SER A 141 8.68 -11.53 3.23
CA SER A 141 7.98 -10.72 4.24
C SER A 141 7.15 -11.53 5.22
N GLU A 142 6.54 -12.64 4.79
CA GLU A 142 5.72 -13.48 5.68
C GLU A 142 6.56 -14.07 6.81
N GLY A 143 7.79 -14.51 6.48
CA GLY A 143 8.71 -15.10 7.45
C GLY A 143 9.39 -14.07 8.36
N ILE A 144 9.63 -12.84 7.89
CA ILE A 144 10.34 -11.80 8.67
C ILE A 144 9.39 -11.03 9.61
N LYS A 145 8.09 -10.97 9.31
CA LYS A 145 7.10 -10.21 10.09
C LYS A 145 6.57 -10.96 11.31
N VAL A 146 6.82 -12.27 11.39
CA VAL A 146 6.46 -13.11 12.53
C VAL A 146 7.63 -13.18 13.50
N ARG A 147 7.35 -13.16 14.80
CA ARG A 147 8.37 -13.26 15.85
C ARG A 147 9.24 -14.50 15.58
N ASN A 148 10.55 -14.32 15.62
CA ASN A 148 11.47 -15.44 15.49
C ASN A 148 11.24 -16.40 16.67
N LEU A 149 10.64 -17.56 16.39
CA LEU A 149 10.38 -18.62 17.38
C LEU A 149 11.67 -19.09 18.07
N LEU A 150 12.80 -19.06 17.39
CA LEU A 150 14.10 -19.48 17.92
C LEU A 150 14.74 -18.44 18.86
N ALA A 151 14.31 -17.17 18.80
CA ALA A 151 14.81 -16.13 19.70
C ALA A 151 14.27 -16.24 21.14
N ILE A 152 13.27 -17.11 21.37
CA ILE A 152 12.65 -17.34 22.68
C ILE A 152 13.50 -18.30 23.55
N TYR A 153 14.53 -18.95 22.98
CA TYR A 153 15.36 -19.96 23.66
C TYR A 153 16.74 -19.45 24.10
N ASN A 154 16.90 -18.15 24.38
CA ASN A 154 18.12 -17.61 25.02
C ASN A 154 17.84 -17.21 26.46
#